data_AF-A0A7C6P381-F1
#
_entry.id   AF-A0A7C6P381-F1
#
_cell.length_a   1.000
_cell.length_b   1.000
_cell.length_c   1.000
_cell.angle_alpha   90.00
_cell.angle_beta   90.00
_cell.angle_gamma   90.00
#
_symmetry.space_group_name_H-M   'P 1'
#
loop_
_entity.id
_entity.type
_entity.pdbx_description
1 polymer ?
#
loop_
_entity_poly.entity_id
_entity_poly.type
_entity_poly.pdbx_seq_one_letter_code
_entity_poly.pdbx_strand_id
1 'polypeptide(L)' 'GPAEAKDADIGIAGGKGEALLFKKGQAIRKIKAENIVKELKNEINKMIKGEF' A
#
# COMPACT_ATOMS: atom_id res chain seq x y z
N GLY A 1 10.06 -1.16 5.94
CA GLY A 1 10.10 0.15 6.62
C GLY A 1 9.81 1.27 5.64
N PRO A 2 9.35 2.46 6.07
CA PRO A 2 8.99 3.55 5.15
C PRO A 2 10.10 3.97 4.18
N ALA A 3 11.37 3.79 4.57
CA ALA A 3 12.52 4.02 3.70
C ALA A 3 12.58 3.04 2.50
N GLU A 4 12.24 1.76 2.70
CA GLU A 4 12.17 0.74 1.64
C GLU A 4 10.97 0.97 0.70
N ALA A 5 9.94 1.67 1.16
CA ALA A 5 8.76 2.00 0.35
C ALA A 5 8.98 3.15 -0.65
N LYS A 6 10.11 3.88 -0.54
CA LYS A 6 10.45 4.97 -1.49
C LYS A 6 10.83 4.44 -2.86
N ASP A 7 11.53 3.31 -2.92
CA ASP A 7 11.93 2.65 -4.17
C ASP A 7 10.87 1.68 -4.71
N ALA A 8 9.84 1.38 -3.93
CA ALA A 8 8.77 0.48 -4.33
C ALA A 8 7.67 1.20 -5.13
N ASP A 9 7.13 0.52 -6.17
CA ASP A 9 5.96 1.02 -6.90
C ASP A 9 4.72 1.11 -6.00
N ILE A 10 4.56 0.12 -5.11
CA ILE A 10 3.50 0.04 -4.10
C ILE A 10 4.02 -0.72 -2.88
N GLY A 11 3.62 -0.32 -1.68
CA GLY A 11 4.04 -0.97 -0.45
C GLY A 11 3.15 -0.64 0.75
N ILE A 12 3.32 -1.42 1.83
CA ILE A 12 2.62 -1.23 3.10
C ILE A 12 3.65 -1.09 4.21
N ALA A 13 3.56 -0.05 5.05
CA ALA A 13 4.26 0.00 6.33
C ALA A 13 3.29 -0.32 7.47
N GLY A 14 3.56 -1.38 8.22
CA GLY A 14 2.74 -1.80 9.36
C GLY A 14 2.84 -0.85 10.56
N GLY A 15 1.72 -0.68 11.25
CA GLY A 15 1.58 0.04 12.52
C GLY A 15 0.64 -0.71 13.48
N LYS A 16 0.34 -0.13 14.64
CA LYS A 16 -0.51 -0.78 15.65
C LYS A 16 -1.97 -0.79 15.21
N GLY A 17 -2.46 -1.94 14.75
CA GLY A 17 -3.85 -2.13 14.30
C GLY A 17 -4.17 -1.59 12.90
N GLU A 18 -3.17 -1.02 12.23
CA GLU A 18 -3.30 -0.41 10.91
C GLU A 18 -2.01 -0.49 10.12
N ALA A 19 -2.05 -0.06 8.87
CA ALA A 19 -0.95 -0.02 7.94
C ALA A 19 -1.08 1.20 7.04
N LEU A 20 0.03 1.84 6.69
CA LEU A 20 0.07 2.94 5.73
C LEU A 20 0.41 2.39 4.34
N LEU A 21 -0.47 2.63 3.37
CA LEU A 21 -0.23 2.35 1.96
C LEU A 21 0.63 3.44 1.34
N PHE A 22 1.65 3.02 0.62
CA PHE A 22 2.52 3.87 -0.18
C PHE A 22 2.44 3.47 -1.65
N LYS A 23 2.53 4.45 -2.55
CA LYS A 23 2.65 4.24 -3.99
C LYS A 23 3.68 5.23 -4.54
N LYS A 24 4.68 4.75 -5.28
CA LYS A 24 5.77 5.56 -5.84
C LYS A 24 6.40 6.50 -4.79
N GLY A 25 6.68 5.96 -3.61
CA GLY A 25 7.24 6.70 -2.48
C GLY A 25 6.32 7.75 -1.81
N GLN A 26 5.06 7.87 -2.21
CA GLN A 26 4.07 8.76 -1.59
C GLN A 26 3.11 8.00 -0.68
N ALA A 27 2.84 8.55 0.50
CA ALA A 27 1.83 8.00 1.42
C ALA A 27 0.43 8.30 0.88
N ILE A 28 -0.40 7.26 0.71
CA ILE A 28 -1.74 7.37 0.13
C ILE A 28 -2.81 7.38 1.21
N ARG A 29 -2.91 6.29 1.99
CA ARG A 29 -3.95 6.14 3.03
C ARG A 29 -3.60 5.08 4.06
N LYS A 30 -4.22 5.19 5.24
CA LYS A 30 -4.19 4.17 6.29
C LYS A 30 -5.24 3.08 6.03
N ILE A 31 -4.90 1.83 6.34
CA ILE A 31 -5.72 0.64 6.14
C ILE A 31 -5.74 -0.13 7.47
N LYS A 32 -6.93 -0.52 7.96
CA LYS A 32 -7.06 -1.38 9.14
C LYS A 32 -6.37 -2.73 8.91
N ALA A 33 -5.78 -3.31 9.95
CA ALA A 33 -5.04 -4.58 9.86
C ALA A 33 -5.82 -5.70 9.14
N GLU A 34 -7.11 -5.85 9.45
CA GLU A 34 -8.01 -6.83 8.83
C GLU A 34 -8.18 -6.67 7.31
N ASN A 35 -7.95 -5.46 6.78
CA ASN A 35 -8.18 -5.11 5.38
C ASN A 35 -6.90 -5.04 4.55
N ILE A 36 -5.71 -5.15 5.15
CA ILE A 36 -4.42 -4.95 4.47
C ILE A 36 -4.30 -5.84 3.23
N VAL A 37 -4.56 -7.15 3.38
CA VAL A 37 -4.39 -8.12 2.29
C VAL A 37 -5.36 -7.85 1.15
N LYS A 38 -6.62 -7.54 1.48
CA LYS A 38 -7.67 -7.25 0.49
C LYS A 38 -7.32 -5.98 -0.29
N GLU A 39 -6.99 -4.91 0.42
CA GLU A 39 -6.67 -3.61 -0.19
C GLU A 39 -5.41 -3.69 -1.05
N LEU A 40 -4.35 -4.35 -0.56
CA LEU A 40 -3.12 -4.50 -1.34
C LEU A 40 -3.36 -5.25 -2.65
N LYS A 41 -4.12 -6.36 -2.62
CA LYS A 41 -4.50 -7.10 -3.84
C LYS A 41 -5.32 -6.25 -4.80
N ASN A 42 -6.26 -5.46 -4.27
CA ASN A 42 -7.09 -4.56 -5.09
C ASN A 42 -6.22 -3.53 -5.81
N GLU A 43 -5.27 -2.91 -5.10
CA GLU A 43 -4.38 -1.91 -5.70
C GLU A 43 -3.41 -2.52 -6.73
N ILE A 44 -2.87 -3.72 -6.48
CA ILE A 44 -2.05 -4.44 -7.47
C ILE A 44 -2.88 -4.74 -8.73
N ASN A 45 -4.12 -5.19 -8.58
CA ASN A 45 -5.01 -5.45 -9.72
C ASN A 45 -5.28 -4.18 -10.54
N LYS A 46 -5.53 -3.04 -9.89
CA LYS A 46 -5.69 -1.75 -10.59
C LYS A 46 -4.45 -1.36 -11.37
N MET A 47 -3.26 -1.57 -10.80
CA MET A 47 -1.99 -1.31 -11.48
C MET A 47 -1.82 -2.17 -12.74
N ILE A 48 -2.19 -3.46 -12.69
CA ILE A 48 -2.10 -4.37 -13.84
C ILE A 48 -3.13 -3.99 -14.92
N LYS A 49 -4.32 -3.53 -14.53
CA LYS A 49 -5.38 -3.13 -15.45
C LYS A 49 -5.19 -1.74 -16.07
N GLY A 50 -4.19 -0.98 -15.62
CA GLY A 50 -3.98 0.40 -16.08
C GLY A 50 -5.01 1.39 -15.56
N GLU A 51 -5.73 1.04 -14.49
CA GLU A 51 -6.70 1.91 -13.82
C GLU A 51 -5.93 2.83 -12.85
N PHE A 52 -5.40 3.94 -13.37
CA PHE A 52 -4.67 4.96 -12.60
C PHE A 52 -5.51 6.20 -12.35
#